data_AF-A0A821C378-F1
#
_entry.id   AF-A0A821C378-F1
#
_cell.length_a   1.000
_cell.length_b   1.000
_cell.length_c   1.000
_cell.angle_alpha   90.00
_cell.angle_beta   90.00
_cell.angle_gamma   90.00
#
_symmetry.space_group_name_H-M   'P 1'
#
loop_
_entity.id
_entity.type
_entity.pdbx_description
1 polymer ?
#
loop_
_entity_poly.entity_id
_entity_poly.type
_entity_poly.pdbx_seq_one_letter_code
_entity_poly.pdbx_strand_id
1 'polypeptide(L)'
;MALLNIDVSATPVSIVAYSFIGITYLAILYGIYGALFTFFQFLRVGRKRFFQRVDRPSPPSKAMDPIYGNHEMIKLKSSGISLHYVSKGLPNQRMLLFVHGFPECWYSWRNQIKHFSKKYRVVAIDQRGYGLSSKPPFVSDYRIEALAGDVADVIEQLGYESCVLVGHDSGGYVVWATAVL
;
A
#
# COMPACT_ATOMS: atom_id res chain seq x y z
N MET A 1 1.81 -46.99 -14.79
CA MET A 1 2.30 -45.66 -15.20
C MET A 1 1.66 -45.32 -16.54
N ALA A 2 0.56 -44.57 -16.53
CA ALA A 2 -0.04 -44.00 -17.74
C ALA A 2 0.15 -42.48 -17.66
N LEU A 3 1.07 -41.96 -18.46
CA LEU A 3 1.34 -40.53 -18.58
C LEU A 3 0.31 -39.94 -19.55
N LEU A 4 -0.51 -39.01 -19.06
CA LEU A 4 -1.39 -38.16 -19.86
C LEU A 4 -0.52 -37.25 -20.74
N ASN A 5 -0.36 -37.62 -22.02
CA ASN A 5 0.15 -36.72 -23.06
C ASN A 5 -0.94 -35.69 -23.40
N ILE A 6 -0.86 -34.51 -22.80
CA ILE A 6 -1.65 -33.36 -23.22
C ILE A 6 -0.98 -32.78 -24.47
N ASP A 7 -1.65 -32.91 -25.61
CA ASP A 7 -1.22 -32.33 -26.88
C ASP A 7 -1.46 -30.81 -26.87
N VAL A 8 -0.37 -30.05 -26.72
CA VAL A 8 -0.38 -28.59 -26.65
C VAL A 8 -0.48 -27.93 -28.03
N SER A 9 -0.50 -28.72 -29.12
CA SER A 9 -0.54 -28.21 -30.50
C SER A 9 -1.95 -27.90 -31.03
N ALA A 10 -2.99 -28.23 -30.24
CA ALA A 10 -4.38 -28.21 -30.67
C ALA A 10 -5.16 -26.90 -30.38
N THR A 11 -4.49 -25.79 -30.04
CA THR A 11 -5.15 -24.47 -30.11
C THR A 11 -4.88 -23.86 -31.49
N PRO A 12 -5.88 -23.76 -32.37
CA PRO A 12 -5.70 -23.09 -33.65
C PRO A 12 -5.29 -21.64 -33.37
N VAL A 13 -4.15 -21.22 -33.91
CA VAL A 13 -3.62 -19.85 -33.80
C VAL A 13 -4.70 -18.79 -34.12
N SER A 14 -5.67 -19.15 -34.97
CA SER A 14 -6.85 -18.35 -35.29
C SER A 14 -7.78 -18.09 -34.11
N ILE A 15 -8.06 -19.08 -33.25
CA ILE A 15 -8.94 -18.91 -32.06
C ILE A 15 -8.31 -17.89 -31.10
N VAL A 16 -7.00 -18.00 -30.84
CA VAL A 16 -6.27 -17.07 -29.99
C VAL A 16 -6.27 -15.65 -30.59
N ALA A 17 -6.10 -15.53 -31.90
CA ALA A 17 -6.14 -14.23 -32.60
C ALA A 17 -7.53 -13.57 -32.57
N TYR A 18 -8.62 -14.32 -32.81
CA TYR A 18 -9.99 -13.79 -32.73
C TYR A 18 -10.37 -13.38 -31.30
N SER A 19 -9.97 -14.17 -30.30
CA SER A 19 -10.16 -13.81 -28.90
C SER A 19 -9.40 -12.54 -28.53
N PHE A 20 -8.17 -12.35 -29.03
CA PHE A 20 -7.39 -11.15 -28.78
C PHE A 20 -7.98 -9.89 -29.43
N ILE A 21 -8.42 -9.99 -30.70
CA ILE A 21 -9.09 -8.89 -31.41
C ILE A 21 -10.41 -8.53 -30.72
N GLY A 22 -11.21 -9.53 -30.32
CA GLY A 22 -12.47 -9.32 -29.61
C GLY A 22 -12.28 -8.63 -28.26
N ILE A 23 -11.30 -9.08 -27.46
CA ILE A 23 -10.96 -8.45 -26.17
C ILE A 23 -10.50 -7.01 -26.37
N THR A 24 -9.66 -6.76 -27.38
CA THR A 24 -9.16 -5.43 -27.69
C THR A 24 -10.30 -4.49 -28.11
N TYR A 25 -11.21 -4.98 -28.96
CA TYR A 25 -12.38 -4.23 -29.40
C TYR A 25 -13.32 -3.88 -28.23
N LEU A 26 -13.62 -4.86 -27.37
CA LEU A 26 -14.42 -4.62 -26.16
C LEU A 26 -13.74 -3.63 -25.21
N ALA A 27 -12.42 -3.72 -25.02
CA ALA A 27 -11.67 -2.76 -24.20
C ALA A 27 -11.75 -1.33 -24.77
N ILE A 28 -11.63 -1.17 -26.09
CA ILE A 28 -11.78 0.13 -26.76
C ILE A 28 -13.20 0.68 -26.57
N LEU A 29 -14.23 -0.14 -26.82
CA LEU A 29 -15.63 0.28 -26.63
C LEU A 29 -15.90 0.69 -25.18
N TYR A 30 -15.42 -0.08 -24.20
CA TYR A 30 -15.58 0.23 -22.79
C TYR A 30 -14.81 1.49 -22.39
N GLY A 31 -13.62 1.70 -22.96
CA GLY A 31 -12.83 2.92 -22.79
C GLY A 31 -13.54 4.16 -23.34
N ILE A 32 -14.10 4.08 -24.55
CA ILE A 32 -14.89 5.17 -25.16
C ILE A 32 -16.13 5.45 -24.29
N TYR A 33 -16.87 4.41 -23.90
CA TYR A 33 -18.03 4.56 -23.03
C TYR A 33 -17.66 5.24 -21.70
N GLY A 34 -16.58 4.80 -21.04
CA GLY A 34 -16.10 5.39 -19.79
C GLY A 34 -15.65 6.84 -19.95
N ALA A 35 -15.01 7.19 -21.07
CA ALA A 35 -14.61 8.56 -21.37
C ALA A 35 -15.85 9.46 -21.60
N LEU A 36 -16.80 9.01 -22.42
CA LEU A 36 -18.06 9.72 -22.65
C LEU A 36 -18.86 9.88 -21.37
N PHE A 37 -19.01 8.81 -20.58
CA PHE A 37 -19.71 8.85 -19.28
C PHE A 37 -19.07 9.88 -18.35
N THR A 38 -17.75 9.85 -18.20
CA THR A 38 -17.00 10.82 -17.39
C THR A 38 -17.16 12.24 -17.91
N PHE A 39 -17.12 12.44 -19.23
CA PHE A 39 -17.32 13.75 -19.87
C PHE A 39 -18.74 14.28 -19.63
N PHE A 40 -19.78 13.47 -19.82
CA PHE A 40 -21.15 13.86 -19.52
C PHE A 40 -21.37 14.14 -18.02
N GLN A 41 -20.73 13.37 -17.14
CA GLN A 41 -20.72 13.68 -15.72
C GLN A 41 -20.05 15.03 -15.46
N PHE A 42 -18.89 15.30 -16.07
CA PHE A 42 -18.24 16.61 -15.97
C PHE A 42 -19.13 17.76 -16.45
N LEU A 43 -19.84 17.60 -17.57
CA LEU A 43 -20.81 18.58 -18.06
C LEU A 43 -21.99 18.77 -17.08
N ARG A 44 -22.45 17.68 -16.45
CA ARG A 44 -23.60 17.67 -15.53
C ARG A 44 -23.28 18.30 -14.16
N VAL A 45 -22.17 17.93 -13.52
CA VAL A 45 -21.79 18.45 -12.19
C VAL A 45 -20.91 19.70 -12.25
N GLY A 46 -20.31 19.99 -13.40
CA GLY A 46 -19.45 21.15 -13.62
C GLY A 46 -18.06 21.03 -12.97
N ARG A 47 -17.11 21.82 -13.48
CA ARG A 47 -15.68 21.77 -13.12
C ARG A 47 -15.42 21.81 -11.60
N LYS A 48 -16.07 22.73 -10.89
CA LYS A 48 -15.80 22.97 -9.45
C LYS A 48 -16.11 21.75 -8.60
N ARG A 49 -17.23 21.06 -8.87
CA ARG A 49 -17.67 19.89 -8.10
C ARG A 49 -16.94 18.63 -8.55
N PHE A 50 -16.63 18.52 -9.84
CA PHE A 50 -15.93 17.36 -10.39
C PHE A 50 -14.52 17.20 -9.82
N PHE A 51 -13.77 18.30 -9.64
CA PHE A 51 -12.44 18.31 -9.04
C PHE A 51 -12.43 18.72 -7.56
N GLN A 52 -13.60 18.73 -6.91
CA GLN A 52 -13.65 19.06 -5.50
C GLN A 52 -13.00 17.94 -4.69
N ARG A 53 -11.87 18.26 -4.05
CA ARG A 53 -11.28 17.37 -3.05
C ARG A 53 -12.25 17.25 -1.88
N VAL A 54 -12.67 16.03 -1.58
CA VAL A 54 -13.42 15.74 -0.36
C VAL A 54 -12.42 15.60 0.77
N ASP A 55 -12.34 16.60 1.63
CA ASP A 55 -11.51 16.52 2.81
C ASP A 55 -12.10 15.51 3.79
N ARG A 56 -11.26 14.57 4.22
CA ARG A 56 -11.59 13.53 5.21
C ARG A 56 -10.65 13.70 6.40
N PRO A 57 -10.99 14.59 7.35
CA PRO A 57 -10.09 14.96 8.43
C PRO A 57 -9.91 13.83 9.44
N SER A 58 -10.91 12.97 9.58
CA SER A 58 -10.86 11.79 10.44
C SER A 58 -10.84 10.50 9.62
N PRO A 59 -10.10 9.49 10.09
CA PRO A 59 -10.13 8.17 9.49
C PRO A 59 -11.50 7.50 9.70
N PRO A 60 -11.90 6.57 8.82
CA PRO A 60 -13.14 5.83 8.97
C PRO A 60 -13.20 5.10 10.32
N SER A 61 -14.39 5.01 10.92
CA SER A 61 -14.58 4.32 12.22
C SER A 61 -14.05 2.88 12.21
N LYS A 62 -14.21 2.16 11.09
CA LYS A 62 -13.66 0.81 10.90
C LYS A 62 -12.14 0.73 10.97
N ALA A 63 -11.43 1.83 10.69
CA ALA A 63 -9.99 1.89 10.84
C ALA A 63 -9.58 2.08 12.31
N MET A 64 -10.46 2.62 13.14
CA MET A 64 -10.22 2.86 14.57
C MET A 64 -10.66 1.70 15.48
N ASP A 65 -11.01 0.55 14.89
CA ASP A 65 -11.41 -0.62 15.67
C ASP A 65 -10.20 -1.19 16.44
N PRO A 66 -10.26 -1.31 17.78
CA PRO A 66 -9.18 -1.85 18.61
C PRO A 66 -8.76 -3.28 18.24
N ILE A 67 -9.58 -4.00 17.45
CA ILE A 67 -9.22 -5.30 16.91
C ILE A 67 -7.93 -5.25 16.08
N TYR A 68 -7.56 -4.09 15.53
CA TYR A 68 -6.35 -3.94 14.72
C TYR A 68 -5.11 -3.58 15.53
N GLY A 69 -5.26 -3.06 16.75
CA GLY A 69 -4.12 -2.70 17.60
C GLY A 69 -4.21 -1.28 18.12
N ASN A 70 -3.10 -0.82 18.69
CA ASN A 70 -2.97 0.51 19.25
C ASN A 70 -2.41 1.46 18.20
N HIS A 71 -3.02 2.63 18.08
CA HIS A 71 -2.54 3.71 17.24
C HIS A 71 -1.54 4.56 18.01
N GLU A 72 -0.35 4.74 17.47
CA GLU A 72 0.76 5.39 18.13
C GLU A 72 1.46 6.36 17.17
N MET A 73 2.11 7.38 17.73
CA MET A 73 2.92 8.33 16.99
C MET A 73 4.37 8.20 17.45
N ILE A 74 5.31 8.25 16.51
CA ILE A 74 6.73 8.27 16.79
C ILE A 74 7.38 9.44 16.06
N LYS A 75 8.12 10.27 16.80
CA LYS A 75 8.87 11.38 16.21
C LYS A 75 10.28 10.90 15.89
N LEU A 76 10.62 10.88 14.61
CA LEU A 76 11.89 10.34 14.13
C LEU A 76 13.07 11.22 14.53
N LYS A 77 14.18 10.59 14.93
CA LYS A 77 15.37 11.29 15.42
C LYS A 77 16.11 11.97 14.28
N SER A 78 16.27 11.29 13.16
CA SER A 78 17.07 11.76 12.02
C SER A 78 16.37 12.88 11.25
N SER A 79 15.09 12.68 10.92
CA SER A 79 14.32 13.61 10.08
C SER A 79 13.44 14.59 10.87
N GLY A 80 13.19 14.34 12.17
CA GLY A 80 12.36 15.18 13.03
C GLY A 80 10.85 15.12 12.75
N ILE A 81 10.43 14.37 11.73
CA ILE A 81 9.02 14.21 11.36
C ILE A 81 8.34 13.20 12.29
N SER A 82 7.01 13.25 12.37
CA SER A 82 6.23 12.28 13.13
C SER A 82 5.57 11.27 12.21
N LEU A 83 5.81 9.98 12.44
CA LEU A 83 5.10 8.90 11.78
C LEU A 83 4.03 8.33 12.69
N HIS A 84 2.89 8.02 12.08
CA HIS A 84 1.85 7.20 12.68
C HIS A 84 2.13 5.73 12.42
N TYR A 85 1.84 4.88 13.39
CA TYR A 85 1.85 3.43 13.21
C TYR A 85 0.79 2.75 14.06
N VAL A 86 0.41 1.55 13.66
CA VAL A 86 -0.46 0.66 14.43
C VAL A 86 0.35 -0.53 14.91
N SER A 87 0.22 -0.85 16.19
CA SER A 87 0.97 -1.95 16.81
C SER A 87 0.06 -2.96 17.50
N LYS A 88 0.40 -4.25 17.39
CA LYS A 88 -0.33 -5.33 18.06
C LYS A 88 0.59 -6.51 18.36
N GLY A 89 0.32 -7.23 19.44
CA GLY A 89 1.19 -8.32 19.92
C GLY A 89 2.15 -7.84 21.00
N LEU A 90 2.82 -8.80 21.66
CA LEU A 90 3.63 -8.55 22.85
C LEU A 90 4.96 -7.86 22.49
N PRO A 91 5.42 -6.84 23.24
CA PRO A 91 6.66 -6.10 22.93
C PRO A 91 7.94 -6.97 22.90
N ASN A 92 7.98 -8.09 23.61
CA ASN A 92 9.16 -8.96 23.67
C ASN A 92 9.22 -10.00 22.53
N GLN A 93 8.25 -10.01 21.61
CA GLN A 93 8.25 -10.89 20.45
C GLN A 93 9.03 -10.29 19.29
N ARG A 94 9.54 -11.15 18.39
CA ARG A 94 10.16 -10.70 17.13
C ARG A 94 9.21 -9.77 16.36
N MET A 95 9.74 -8.67 15.87
CA MET A 95 8.96 -7.66 15.16
C MET A 95 8.76 -8.01 13.67
N LEU A 96 7.53 -7.88 13.18
CA LEU A 96 7.20 -7.76 11.77
C LEU A 96 6.81 -6.30 11.49
N LEU A 97 7.60 -5.60 10.68
CA LEU A 97 7.37 -4.21 10.31
C LEU A 97 6.83 -4.13 8.88
N PHE A 98 5.59 -3.67 8.75
CA PHE A 98 4.85 -3.59 7.50
C PHE A 98 4.88 -2.18 6.92
N VAL A 99 5.28 -2.08 5.65
CA VAL A 99 5.42 -0.83 4.88
C VAL A 99 4.52 -0.92 3.63
N HIS A 100 3.50 -0.06 3.55
CA HIS A 100 2.47 -0.11 2.50
C HIS A 100 2.91 0.51 1.16
N GLY A 101 2.05 0.44 0.14
CA GLY A 101 2.28 1.06 -1.18
C GLY A 101 1.51 2.37 -1.42
N PHE A 102 1.49 2.82 -2.67
CA PHE A 102 0.65 3.92 -3.13
C PHE A 102 -0.64 3.38 -3.80
N PRO A 103 -1.82 4.01 -3.61
CA PRO A 103 -2.19 5.06 -2.66
C PRO A 103 -2.85 4.45 -1.41
N GLU A 104 -2.06 3.82 -0.55
CA GLU A 104 -2.57 3.02 0.59
C GLU A 104 -2.23 3.65 1.96
N CYS A 105 -2.46 2.89 3.04
CA CYS A 105 -2.04 3.21 4.40
C CYS A 105 -1.86 1.92 5.21
N TRP A 106 -1.51 2.03 6.50
CA TRP A 106 -1.36 0.89 7.41
C TRP A 106 -2.55 -0.11 7.35
N TYR A 107 -3.76 0.39 7.05
CA TYR A 107 -5.00 -0.39 7.04
C TYR A 107 -5.06 -1.46 5.94
N SER A 108 -4.19 -1.38 4.94
CA SER A 108 -4.02 -2.45 3.95
C SER A 108 -3.57 -3.77 4.59
N TRP A 109 -2.85 -3.68 5.71
CA TRP A 109 -2.33 -4.81 6.47
C TRP A 109 -3.31 -5.35 7.52
N ARG A 110 -4.54 -4.86 7.59
CA ARG A 110 -5.53 -5.21 8.64
C ARG A 110 -5.74 -6.72 8.85
N ASN A 111 -5.61 -7.52 7.79
CA ASN A 111 -5.75 -8.97 7.87
C ASN A 111 -4.48 -9.63 8.39
N GLN A 112 -3.32 -9.17 7.92
CA GLN A 112 -2.00 -9.62 8.34
C GLN A 112 -1.77 -9.29 9.81
N ILE A 113 -2.15 -8.09 10.26
CA ILE A 113 -2.07 -7.70 11.67
C ILE A 113 -2.82 -8.69 12.55
N LYS A 114 -4.08 -9.00 12.22
CA LYS A 114 -4.89 -9.99 12.97
C LYS A 114 -4.28 -11.38 13.00
N HIS A 115 -3.67 -11.81 11.90
CA HIS A 115 -3.09 -13.15 11.80
C HIS A 115 -1.77 -13.26 12.58
N PHE A 116 -0.84 -12.35 12.33
CA PHE A 116 0.54 -12.44 12.84
C PHE A 116 0.69 -11.94 14.27
N SER A 117 -0.19 -11.06 14.77
CA SER A 117 -0.09 -10.55 16.15
C SER A 117 -0.24 -11.62 17.23
N LYS A 118 -0.62 -12.85 16.86
CA LYS A 118 -0.70 -14.00 17.76
C LYS A 118 0.67 -14.53 18.16
N LYS A 119 1.70 -14.28 17.35
CA LYS A 119 3.06 -14.83 17.53
C LYS A 119 4.18 -13.79 17.42
N TYR A 120 3.88 -12.63 16.84
CA TYR A 120 4.84 -11.57 16.57
C TYR A 120 4.36 -10.25 17.11
N ARG A 121 5.30 -9.34 17.39
CA ARG A 121 4.99 -7.92 17.49
C ARG A 121 4.78 -7.40 16.07
N VAL A 122 3.55 -7.09 15.71
CA VAL A 122 3.23 -6.50 14.41
C VAL A 122 3.24 -4.99 14.56
N VAL A 123 3.94 -4.31 13.66
CA VAL A 123 3.97 -2.85 13.52
C VAL A 123 3.65 -2.53 12.06
N ALA A 124 2.62 -1.74 11.81
CA ALA A 124 2.27 -1.26 10.47
C ALA A 124 2.31 0.26 10.46
N ILE A 125 3.26 0.84 9.71
CA ILE A 125 3.46 2.29 9.67
C ILE A 125 2.58 2.92 8.57
N ASP A 126 2.19 4.18 8.77
CA ASP A 126 1.92 5.08 7.68
C ASP A 126 3.24 5.75 7.28
N GLN A 127 3.66 5.59 6.03
CA GLN A 127 4.85 6.27 5.54
C GLN A 127 4.68 7.80 5.55
N ARG A 128 5.80 8.54 5.54
CA ARG A 128 5.74 10.00 5.35
C ARG A 128 4.86 10.35 4.15
N GLY A 129 4.03 11.38 4.28
CA GLY A 129 3.04 11.76 3.27
C GLY A 129 1.68 11.06 3.39
N TYR A 130 1.57 9.95 4.13
CA TYR A 130 0.36 9.15 4.21
C TYR A 130 -0.35 9.26 5.56
N GLY A 131 -1.64 8.91 5.57
CA GLY A 131 -2.46 8.75 6.78
C GLY A 131 -2.29 9.87 7.80
N LEU A 132 -1.93 9.52 9.04
CA LEU A 132 -1.70 10.47 10.13
C LEU A 132 -0.23 10.91 10.26
N SER A 133 0.67 10.36 9.44
CA SER A 133 2.07 10.76 9.39
C SER A 133 2.24 12.17 8.82
N SER A 134 3.35 12.81 9.19
CA SER A 134 3.76 14.11 8.68
C SER A 134 3.83 14.11 7.14
N LYS A 135 3.51 15.25 6.54
CA LYS A 135 3.42 15.45 5.08
C LYS A 135 4.32 16.62 4.68
N PRO A 136 5.66 16.43 4.72
CA PRO A 136 6.58 17.50 4.38
C PRO A 136 6.34 17.97 2.93
N PRO A 137 6.45 19.26 2.64
CA PRO A 137 5.86 19.83 1.41
C PRO A 137 6.72 19.63 0.17
N PHE A 138 8.01 19.31 0.28
CA PHE A 138 8.91 19.28 -0.86
C PHE A 138 9.05 17.87 -1.42
N VAL A 139 9.09 17.74 -2.75
CA VAL A 139 9.29 16.46 -3.43
C VAL A 139 10.63 15.81 -3.03
N SER A 140 11.65 16.62 -2.76
CA SER A 140 12.96 16.16 -2.25
C SER A 140 12.88 15.46 -0.89
N ASP A 141 11.82 15.68 -0.13
CA ASP A 141 11.60 15.01 1.16
C ASP A 141 11.14 13.55 0.96
N TYR A 142 10.88 13.11 -0.27
CA TYR A 142 10.37 11.76 -0.57
C TYR A 142 11.37 10.91 -1.35
N ARG A 143 12.66 11.30 -1.35
CA ARG A 143 13.72 10.47 -1.94
C ARG A 143 13.87 9.16 -1.15
N ILE A 144 14.33 8.12 -1.84
CA ILE A 144 14.40 6.77 -1.30
C ILE A 144 15.25 6.68 -0.03
N GLU A 145 16.32 7.46 0.08
CA GLU A 145 17.20 7.48 1.25
C GLU A 145 16.47 7.99 2.49
N ALA A 146 15.60 9.00 2.32
CA ALA A 146 14.80 9.53 3.42
C ALA A 146 13.71 8.54 3.84
N LEU A 147 13.08 7.84 2.89
CA LEU A 147 12.08 6.81 3.17
C LEU A 147 12.70 5.61 3.89
N ALA A 148 13.87 5.15 3.43
CA ALA A 148 14.58 4.03 4.03
C ALA A 148 15.09 4.39 5.44
N GLY A 149 15.63 5.61 5.59
CA GLY A 149 16.07 6.15 6.87
C GLY A 149 14.94 6.24 7.90
N ASP A 150 13.73 6.62 7.49
CA ASP A 150 12.58 6.61 8.40
C ASP A 150 12.27 5.22 8.95
N VAL A 151 12.32 4.20 8.10
CA VAL A 151 12.07 2.82 8.52
C VAL A 151 13.16 2.35 9.49
N ALA A 152 14.43 2.67 9.21
CA ALA A 152 15.54 2.38 10.12
C ALA A 152 15.37 3.07 11.49
N ASP A 153 15.02 4.37 11.49
CA ASP A 153 14.73 5.14 12.68
C ASP A 153 13.59 4.53 13.51
N VAL A 154 12.52 4.03 12.85
CA VAL A 154 11.41 3.35 13.53
C VAL A 154 11.89 2.06 14.20
N ILE A 155 12.70 1.26 13.51
CA ILE A 155 13.23 0.01 14.06
C ILE A 155 14.06 0.27 15.32
N GLU A 156 15.03 1.19 15.22
CA GLU A 156 15.92 1.54 16.31
C GLU A 156 15.15 2.09 17.51
N GLN A 157 14.24 3.04 17.27
CA GLN A 157 13.51 3.71 18.35
C GLN A 157 12.46 2.83 19.04
N LEU A 158 11.95 1.81 18.35
CA LEU A 158 11.12 0.78 18.97
C LEU A 158 11.94 -0.25 19.76
N GLY A 159 13.28 -0.11 19.80
CA GLY A 159 14.17 -0.92 20.62
C GLY A 159 14.52 -2.27 20.01
N TYR A 160 14.42 -2.41 18.69
CA TYR A 160 14.76 -3.66 17.99
C TYR A 160 16.08 -3.50 17.24
N GLU A 161 17.01 -4.44 17.46
CA GLU A 161 18.25 -4.53 16.67
C GLU A 161 18.01 -5.15 15.28
N SER A 162 16.95 -5.97 15.16
CA SER A 162 16.55 -6.58 13.89
C SER A 162 15.05 -6.87 13.86
N CYS A 163 14.49 -6.90 12.66
CA CYS A 163 13.09 -7.23 12.43
C CYS A 163 12.93 -7.99 11.10
N VAL A 164 11.72 -8.44 10.81
CA VAL A 164 11.34 -8.84 9.45
C VAL A 164 10.62 -7.66 8.81
N LEU A 165 11.17 -7.19 7.68
CA LEU A 165 10.54 -6.17 6.87
C LEU A 165 9.56 -6.80 5.88
N VAL A 166 8.37 -6.21 5.75
CA VAL A 166 7.34 -6.62 4.79
C VAL A 166 6.89 -5.40 4.01
N GLY A 167 7.21 -5.36 2.71
CA GLY A 167 6.84 -4.27 1.81
C GLY A 167 5.85 -4.71 0.74
N HIS A 168 4.97 -3.80 0.32
CA HIS A 168 4.06 -3.97 -0.82
C HIS A 168 4.13 -2.75 -1.75
N ASP A 169 4.14 -2.97 -3.07
CA ASP A 169 4.19 -1.91 -4.09
C ASP A 169 5.37 -0.95 -3.79
N SER A 170 5.11 0.35 -3.53
CA SER A 170 6.13 1.32 -3.18
C SER A 170 6.87 0.97 -1.90
N GLY A 171 6.15 0.41 -0.92
CA GLY A 171 6.78 -0.08 0.31
C GLY A 171 7.76 -1.22 0.04
N GLY A 172 7.60 -1.96 -1.06
CA GLY A 172 8.53 -3.00 -1.49
C GLY A 172 9.92 -2.45 -1.78
N TYR A 173 10.04 -1.40 -2.60
CA TYR A 173 11.36 -0.81 -2.87
C TYR A 173 11.92 -0.08 -1.64
N VAL A 174 11.07 0.46 -0.76
CA VAL A 174 11.52 1.08 0.49
C VAL A 174 12.18 0.04 1.41
N VAL A 175 11.55 -1.11 1.63
CA VAL A 175 12.16 -2.14 2.50
C VAL A 175 13.44 -2.72 1.91
N TRP A 176 13.55 -2.81 0.58
CA TRP A 176 14.79 -3.20 -0.09
C TRP A 176 15.91 -2.19 0.17
N ALA A 177 15.62 -0.90 0.05
CA ALA A 177 16.58 0.16 0.34
C ALA A 177 16.95 0.21 1.84
N THR A 178 16.01 -0.06 2.75
CA THR A 178 16.30 -0.16 4.19
C THR A 178 17.21 -1.33 4.51
N ALA A 179 17.04 -2.48 3.84
CA ALA A 179 17.82 -3.68 4.11
C ALA A 179 19.32 -3.57 3.76
N VAL A 180 19.72 -2.54 3.02
CA VAL A 180 21.12 -2.29 2.63
C VAL A 180 21.78 -1.14 3.41
N LEU A 181 21.07 -0.54 4.37
CA LEU A 181 21.63 0.44 5.32
C LEU A 181 22.48 -0.28 6.38
#